data_AF-A0A2V7VKI9-F1
#
_entry.id   AF-A0A2V7VKI9-F1
#
_cell.length_a   1.000
_cell.length_b   1.000
_cell.length_c   1.000
_cell.angle_alpha   90.00
_cell.angle_beta   90.00
_cell.angle_gamma   90.00
#
_symmetry.space_group_name_H-M   'P 1'
#
loop_
_entity.id
_entity.type
_entity.pdbx_description
1 polymer ?
#
loop_
_entity_poly.entity_id
_entity_poly.type
_entity_poly.pdbx_seq_one_letter_code
_entity_poly.pdbx_strand_id
1 'polypeptide(L)' 'MPPADPEPREPRPFPESLCHACAAPPRYVTSDRGAVFIFCPVLRKYPPQPVLECPEFVRRPD' A
#
# COMPACT_ATOMS: atom_id res chain seq x y z
N MET A 1 32.29 -9.47 -5.24
CA MET A 1 31.08 -8.81 -4.67
C MET A 1 29.89 -9.33 -5.46
N PRO A 2 28.85 -9.89 -4.84
CA PRO A 2 27.61 -10.12 -5.57
C PRO A 2 27.09 -8.76 -6.09
N PRO A 3 26.46 -8.69 -7.27
CA PRO A 3 25.88 -7.45 -7.74
C PRO A 3 24.87 -6.98 -6.70
N ALA A 4 25.00 -5.71 -6.28
CA ALA A 4 24.01 -5.07 -5.42
C ALA A 4 22.63 -5.26 -6.05
N ASP A 5 21.66 -5.68 -5.24
CA ASP A 5 20.25 -5.72 -5.63
C ASP A 5 19.91 -4.44 -6.42
N PRO A 6 19.34 -4.54 -7.63
CA PRO A 6 18.97 -3.35 -8.38
C PRO A 6 17.97 -2.57 -7.53
N GLU A 7 18.33 -1.34 -7.18
CA GLU A 7 17.53 -0.44 -6.37
C GLU A 7 16.08 -0.37 -6.90
N PRO A 8 15.07 -0.16 -6.03
CA PRO A 8 13.70 -0.49 -6.36
C PRO A 8 13.18 0.25 -7.60
N ARG A 9 12.68 -0.57 -8.53
CA ARG A 9 11.84 -0.23 -9.68
C ARG A 9 10.77 0.80 -9.31
N GLU A 10 10.92 2.03 -9.80
CA GLU A 10 10.00 3.17 -9.70
C GLU A 10 9.52 3.56 -8.27
N PRO A 11 9.39 4.86 -7.94
CA PRO A 11 8.82 5.25 -6.66
C PRO A 11 7.39 4.72 -6.55
N ARG A 12 7.16 3.78 -5.61
CA ARG A 12 5.83 3.25 -5.34
C ARG A 12 4.93 4.41 -4.90
N PRO A 13 3.67 4.46 -5.32
CA PRO A 13 2.76 5.52 -4.88
C PRO A 13 2.56 5.45 -3.36
N PHE A 14 2.65 6.60 -2.70
CA PHE A 14 2.37 6.86 -1.28
C PHE A 14 2.85 5.72 -0.33
N PRO A 15 4.16 5.43 -0.28
CA PRO A 15 4.71 4.29 0.45
C PRO A 15 4.53 4.39 1.97
N GLU A 16 4.24 5.57 2.49
CA GLU A 16 3.94 5.84 3.89
C GLU A 16 2.48 5.50 4.27
N SER A 17 1.62 5.20 3.30
CA SER A 17 0.21 4.90 3.55
C SER A 17 0.05 3.53 4.18
N LEU A 18 -0.66 3.40 5.30
CA LEU A 18 -0.87 2.11 5.95
C LEU A 18 -2.22 1.49 5.56
N CYS A 19 -2.30 0.16 5.58
CA CYS A 19 -3.54 -0.60 5.48
C CYS A 19 -4.43 -0.25 6.67
N HIS A 20 -5.59 0.34 6.41
CA HIS A 20 -6.53 0.75 7.44
C HIS A 20 -7.09 -0.39 8.28
N ALA A 21 -7.00 -1.63 7.80
CA ALA A 21 -7.51 -2.80 8.51
C ALA A 21 -6.61 -3.30 9.65
N CYS A 22 -5.32 -3.02 9.57
CA CYS A 22 -4.33 -3.68 10.43
C CYS A 22 -3.05 -2.86 10.65
N ALA A 23 -2.99 -1.63 10.15
CA ALA A 23 -1.77 -0.81 10.11
C ALA A 23 -0.57 -1.47 9.40
N ALA A 24 -0.79 -2.55 8.63
CA ALA A 24 0.25 -3.17 7.83
C ALA A 24 0.62 -2.29 6.61
N PRO A 25 1.75 -2.52 5.93
CA PRO A 25 2.06 -1.86 4.67
C PRO A 25 0.93 -2.01 3.64
N PRO A 26 0.76 -1.04 2.73
CA PRO A 26 -0.30 -1.07 1.75
C PRO A 26 -0.09 -2.20 0.75
N ARG A 27 -1.19 -2.82 0.29
CA ARG A 27 -1.13 -3.77 -0.82
C ARG A 27 -1.07 -3.02 -2.13
N TYR A 28 -0.10 -3.33 -2.97
CA TYR A 28 -0.01 -2.79 -4.32
C TYR A 28 -0.62 -3.76 -5.33
N VAL A 29 -1.38 -3.22 -6.28
CA VAL A 29 -1.95 -3.96 -7.41
C VAL A 29 -1.56 -3.25 -8.70
N THR A 30 -1.25 -4.02 -9.73
CA THR A 30 -0.88 -3.48 -11.04
C THR A 30 -2.02 -3.73 -12.01
N SER A 31 -2.45 -2.69 -12.72
CA SER A 31 -3.44 -2.83 -13.79
C SER A 31 -2.84 -3.51 -15.02
N ASP A 32 -3.69 -4.00 -15.92
CA ASP A 32 -3.25 -4.59 -17.20
C ASP A 32 -2.42 -3.62 -18.07
N ARG A 33 -2.55 -2.30 -17.84
CA ARG A 33 -1.77 -1.26 -18.52
C ARG A 33 -0.49 -0.87 -17.78
N GLY A 34 -0.12 -1.60 -16.72
CA GLY A 34 1.12 -1.38 -15.97
C GLY A 34 1.05 -0.33 -14.86
N ALA A 35 -0.06 0.40 -14.72
CA ALA A 35 -0.20 1.37 -13.64
C ALA A 35 -0.34 0.67 -12.28
N VAL A 36 0.44 1.13 -11.29
CA VAL A 36 0.45 0.60 -9.92
C VAL A 36 -0.47 1.42 -9.03
N PHE A 37 -1.32 0.74 -8.27
CA PHE A 37 -2.27 1.33 -7.34
C PHE A 37 -2.15 0.69 -5.98
N ILE A 38 -2.57 1.43 -4.97
CA ILE A 38 -2.72 0.93 -3.60
C ILE A 38 -4.14 0.33 -3.51
N PHE A 39 -4.30 -0.87 -2.91
CA PHE A 39 -5.57 -1.61 -2.77
C PHE A 39 -5.95 -1.91 -1.32
N CYS A 40 -7.12 -1.42 -0.88
CA CYS A 40 -7.59 -1.56 0.50
C CYS A 40 -8.52 -2.77 0.58
N PRO A 41 -8.18 -3.84 1.31
CA PRO A 41 -9.02 -5.03 1.36
C PRO A 41 -10.34 -4.82 2.10
N VAL A 42 -10.43 -3.81 2.97
CA VAL A 42 -11.65 -3.52 3.76
C VAL A 42 -12.64 -2.72 2.93
N LEU A 43 -12.23 -1.55 2.45
CA LEU A 43 -13.10 -0.65 1.71
C LEU A 43 -13.26 -1.05 0.23
N ARG A 44 -12.42 -1.98 -0.26
CA ARG A 44 -12.31 -2.37 -1.69
C ARG A 44 -12.02 -1.22 -2.65
N LYS A 45 -11.76 -0.03 -2.10
CA LYS A 45 -11.40 1.23 -2.73
C LYS A 45 -10.55 2.00 -1.72
N TYR A 46 -9.53 2.73 -2.20
CA TYR A 46 -8.74 3.57 -1.30
C TYR A 46 -9.33 4.98 -1.15
N PRO A 47 -9.39 5.53 0.08
CA PRO A 47 -9.60 6.95 0.34
C PRO A 47 -8.51 7.81 -0.31
N PRO A 48 -8.71 9.15 -0.37
CA PRO A 48 -7.67 10.08 -0.79
C PRO A 48 -6.38 9.87 0.01
N GLN A 49 -5.25 9.75 -0.71
CA GLN A 49 -3.93 9.48 -0.14
C GLN A 49 -3.17 10.78 0.17
N PRO A 50 -2.22 10.78 1.13
CA PRO A 50 -1.87 9.66 2.01
C PRO A 50 -2.90 9.51 3.13
N VAL A 51 -3.26 8.27 3.46
CA VAL A 51 -4.13 8.02 4.61
C VAL A 51 -3.28 7.76 5.84
N LEU A 52 -3.24 8.76 6.72
CA LEU A 52 -2.51 8.72 7.98
C LEU A 52 -3.39 8.25 9.15
N GLU A 53 -4.71 8.44 9.04
CA GLU A 53 -5.72 8.05 10.02
C GLU A 53 -6.98 7.55 9.28
N CYS A 54 -7.56 6.41 9.69
CA CYS A 54 -8.74 5.85 9.04
C CYS A 54 -9.91 5.68 10.02
N PRO A 55 -11.13 6.16 9.69
CA PRO A 55 -12.31 5.99 10.53
C PRO A 55 -12.73 4.51 10.69
N GLU A 56 -12.41 3.66 9.71
CA GLU A 56 -12.73 2.23 9.72
C GLU A 56 -11.59 1.38 10.30
N PHE A 57 -10.64 2.02 11.00
CA PHE A 57 -9.55 1.29 11.62
C PHE A 57 -10.05 0.36 12.72
N VAL A 58 -9.81 -0.93 12.55
CA VAL A 58 -10.07 -1.96 13.56
C VAL A 58 -8.77 -2.73 13.76
N ARG A 59 -8.10 -2.52 14.90
CA ARG A 59 -6.93 -3.33 15.25
C ARG A 59 -7.34 -4.80 15.32
N ARG A 60 -6.85 -5.62 14.39
CA ARG A 60 -7.04 -7.08 14.49
C ARG A 60 -6.22 -7.61 15.68
N PRO A 61 -6.78 -8.48 16.52
CA PRO A 61 -5.98 -9.26 17.46
C PRO A 61 -5.03 -10.17 16.68
N ASP A 62 -3.82 -10.34 17.21
CA ASP A 62 -2.75 -11.20 16.68
C ASP A 62 -3.17 -12.68 16.65
#